data_AF-A0A524IIY7-F1
#
_entry.id   AF-A0A524IIY7-F1
#
_cell.length_a   1.000
_cell.length_b   1.000
_cell.length_c   1.000
_cell.angle_alpha   90.00
_cell.angle_beta   90.00
_cell.angle_gamma   90.00
#
_symmetry.space_group_name_H-M   'P 1'
#
loop_
_entity.id
_entity.type
_entity.pdbx_description
1 polymer ?
#
loop_
_entity_poly.entity_id
_entity_poly.type
_entity_poly.pdbx_seq_one_letter_code
_entity_poly.pdbx_strand_id
1 'polypeptide(L)'
;VVLGQGSQQSGVLSTHLHANGQLSEMIHVPGGGSKEPASKQVLEDNRCFIKMKGNETFKIAVKSMEEAAQEAAKANGVAMSDIDMFIPHQANMRILKAVSQRLGLGLEKLRINLDKFGNTSAASIPLALDEAVRGQRIQKGNLVLLAAFGAGLTWASALVRW
;
A
#
# COMPACT_ATOMS: atom_id res chain seq x y z
N VAL A 1 -4.89 12.20 -20.05
CA VAL A 1 -5.78 11.03 -19.86
C VAL A 1 -5.36 10.35 -18.57
N VAL A 2 -6.26 10.23 -17.57
CA VAL A 2 -5.95 9.56 -16.27
C VAL A 2 -6.15 8.05 -16.38
N LEU A 3 -7.15 7.61 -17.15
CA LEU A 3 -7.36 6.24 -17.59
C LEU A 3 -7.87 6.25 -19.04
N GLY A 4 -7.41 5.28 -19.84
CA GLY A 4 -7.86 5.04 -21.21
C GLY A 4 -8.10 3.55 -21.43
N GLN A 5 -8.72 3.19 -22.56
CA GLN A 5 -8.91 1.79 -22.91
C GLN A 5 -7.55 1.09 -23.03
N GLY A 6 -7.34 0.06 -22.22
CA GLY A 6 -6.17 -0.80 -22.32
C GLY A 6 -6.20 -1.64 -23.60
N SER A 7 -5.09 -2.30 -23.89
CA SER A 7 -5.03 -3.35 -24.91
C SER A 7 -4.93 -4.72 -24.23
N GLN A 8 -4.95 -5.81 -25.00
CA GLN A 8 -4.59 -7.13 -24.43
C GLN A 8 -3.16 -7.15 -23.83
N GLN A 9 -2.32 -6.17 -24.17
CA GLN A 9 -0.91 -6.09 -23.76
C GLN A 9 -0.61 -4.92 -22.80
N SER A 10 -1.60 -4.17 -22.31
CA SER A 10 -1.40 -3.07 -21.35
C SER A 10 -2.70 -2.72 -20.65
N GLY A 11 -2.63 -2.50 -19.34
CA GLY A 11 -3.76 -2.14 -18.49
C GLY A 11 -3.71 -2.79 -17.11
N VAL A 12 -4.74 -2.53 -16.32
CA VAL A 12 -4.97 -3.20 -15.04
C VAL A 12 -5.40 -4.64 -15.32
N LEU A 13 -4.62 -5.61 -14.86
CA LEU A 13 -4.92 -7.03 -15.04
C LEU A 13 -5.93 -7.52 -13.99
N SER A 14 -5.73 -7.11 -12.73
CA SER A 14 -6.66 -7.39 -11.64
C SER A 14 -6.48 -6.41 -10.49
N THR A 15 -7.55 -6.21 -9.71
CA THR A 15 -7.53 -5.53 -8.42
C THR A 15 -8.19 -6.39 -7.36
N HIS A 16 -7.63 -6.42 -6.16
CA HIS A 16 -8.16 -7.16 -5.01
C HIS A 16 -8.27 -6.21 -3.84
N LEU A 17 -9.45 -6.14 -3.21
CA LEU A 17 -9.80 -5.14 -2.20
C LEU A 17 -10.42 -5.85 -1.00
N HIS A 18 -9.89 -5.58 0.19
CA HIS A 18 -10.30 -6.23 1.42
C HIS A 18 -10.45 -5.23 2.56
N ALA A 19 -11.31 -5.57 3.52
CA ALA A 19 -11.54 -4.77 4.71
C ALA A 19 -11.86 -5.65 5.92
N ASN A 20 -11.44 -5.22 7.11
CA ASN A 20 -11.87 -5.78 8.39
C ASN A 20 -12.09 -4.67 9.44
N GLY A 21 -13.36 -4.28 9.60
CA GLY A 21 -13.78 -3.23 10.53
C GLY A 21 -13.66 -3.60 12.02
N GLN A 22 -13.55 -4.89 12.36
CA GLN A 22 -13.35 -5.34 13.74
C GLN A 22 -11.98 -4.89 14.29
N LEU A 23 -11.06 -4.53 13.40
CA LEU A 23 -9.71 -4.08 13.72
C LEU A 23 -9.55 -2.56 13.63
N SER A 24 -10.65 -1.79 13.54
CA SER A 24 -10.63 -0.33 13.42
C SER A 24 -9.82 0.37 14.51
N GLU A 25 -9.86 -0.16 15.73
CA GLU A 25 -9.11 0.33 16.91
C GLU A 25 -7.58 0.10 16.83
N MET A 26 -7.07 -0.57 15.78
CA MET A 26 -5.63 -0.75 15.57
C MET A 26 -4.93 0.55 15.17
N ILE A 27 -5.58 1.35 14.32
CA ILE A 27 -5.15 2.69 13.92
C ILE A 27 -6.42 3.53 13.76
N HIS A 28 -6.63 4.53 14.61
CA HIS A 28 -7.79 5.40 14.53
C HIS A 28 -7.50 6.82 15.06
N VAL A 29 -8.45 7.73 14.87
CA VAL A 29 -8.51 9.02 15.55
C VAL A 29 -9.82 9.04 16.35
N PRO A 30 -9.80 8.91 17.68
CA PRO A 30 -11.01 8.76 18.49
C PRO A 30 -11.99 9.93 18.41
N GLY A 31 -11.48 11.16 18.39
CA GLY A 31 -12.24 12.39 18.52
C GLY A 31 -12.01 13.40 17.41
N GLY A 32 -12.88 14.42 17.37
CA GLY A 32 -12.92 15.43 16.30
C GLY A 32 -13.88 15.11 15.16
N GLY A 33 -14.50 13.91 15.17
CA GLY A 33 -15.57 13.51 14.24
C GLY A 33 -16.97 13.74 14.83
N SER A 34 -18.00 13.19 14.19
CA SER A 34 -19.40 13.32 14.66
C SER A 34 -19.70 12.54 15.95
N LYS A 35 -19.02 11.41 16.18
CA LYS A 35 -19.18 10.59 17.40
C LYS A 35 -18.69 11.32 18.66
N GLU A 36 -17.60 12.07 18.51
CA GLU A 36 -17.00 12.89 19.57
C GLU A 36 -16.58 14.23 18.97
N PRO A 37 -17.50 15.21 18.87
CA PRO A 37 -17.22 16.51 18.27
C PRO A 37 -16.06 17.24 18.92
N ALA A 38 -15.40 18.11 18.15
CA ALA A 38 -14.31 18.93 18.66
C ALA A 38 -14.76 19.74 19.89
N SER A 39 -14.01 19.63 20.97
CA SER A 39 -14.25 20.29 22.25
C SER A 39 -12.93 20.51 22.99
N LYS A 40 -12.92 21.37 24.01
CA LYS A 40 -11.74 21.56 24.87
C LYS A 40 -11.25 20.24 25.46
N GLN A 41 -12.18 19.42 25.96
CA GLN A 41 -11.86 18.11 26.53
C GLN A 41 -11.24 17.15 25.50
N VAL A 42 -11.75 17.09 24.27
CA VAL A 42 -11.17 16.24 23.20
C VAL A 42 -9.73 16.64 22.87
N LEU A 43 -9.42 17.95 22.91
CA LEU A 43 -8.08 18.48 22.68
C LEU A 43 -7.16 18.17 23.88
N GLU A 44 -7.61 18.45 25.10
CA GLU A 44 -6.87 18.18 26.35
C GLU A 44 -6.54 16.69 26.50
N ASP A 45 -7.47 15.79 26.14
CA ASP A 45 -7.28 14.34 26.14
C ASP A 45 -6.46 13.83 24.95
N ASN A 46 -6.04 14.71 24.03
CA ASN A 46 -5.36 14.36 22.78
C ASN A 46 -6.13 13.31 21.95
N ARG A 47 -7.47 13.36 21.96
CA ARG A 47 -8.32 12.41 21.22
C ARG A 47 -8.43 12.73 19.72
N CYS A 48 -8.01 13.93 19.31
CA CYS A 48 -7.90 14.33 17.90
C CYS A 48 -6.61 13.86 17.20
N PHE A 49 -5.77 13.06 17.87
CA PHE A 49 -4.53 12.53 17.30
C PHE A 49 -4.65 11.04 17.00
N ILE A 50 -3.82 10.57 16.06
CA ILE A 50 -3.73 9.14 15.74
C ILE A 50 -3.34 8.36 17.00
N LYS A 51 -4.13 7.34 17.33
CA LYS A 51 -3.77 6.28 18.28
C LYS A 51 -3.53 5.01 17.50
N MET A 52 -2.47 4.28 17.88
CA MET A 52 -2.03 3.10 17.15
C MET A 52 -1.45 2.03 18.06
N LYS A 53 -1.88 0.78 17.84
CA LYS A 53 -1.26 -0.43 18.42
C LYS A 53 -0.12 -0.90 17.53
N GLY A 54 1.04 -0.25 17.64
CA GLY A 54 2.10 -0.32 16.63
C GLY A 54 2.62 -1.73 16.29
N ASN A 55 2.87 -2.57 17.30
CA ASN A 55 3.42 -3.91 17.09
C ASN A 55 2.42 -4.86 16.44
N GLU A 56 1.17 -4.83 16.87
CA GLU A 56 0.06 -5.60 16.32
C GLU A 56 -0.23 -5.16 14.89
N THR A 57 -0.32 -3.84 14.68
CA THR A 57 -0.53 -3.22 13.37
C THR A 57 0.58 -3.62 12.39
N PHE A 58 1.84 -3.61 12.81
CA PHE A 58 2.97 -4.03 11.98
C PHE A 58 2.80 -5.47 11.47
N LYS A 59 2.44 -6.40 12.36
CA LYS A 59 2.28 -7.83 12.00
C LYS A 59 1.14 -8.02 11.01
N ILE A 60 0.01 -7.34 11.23
CA ILE A 60 -1.15 -7.40 10.35
C ILE A 60 -0.79 -6.78 8.99
N ALA A 61 -0.17 -5.60 8.97
CA ALA A 61 0.21 -4.91 7.74
C ALA A 61 1.11 -5.75 6.83
N VAL A 62 2.16 -6.37 7.39
CA VAL A 62 3.07 -7.21 6.63
C VAL A 62 2.34 -8.42 6.05
N LYS A 63 1.53 -9.11 6.86
CA LYS A 63 0.75 -10.28 6.43
C LYS A 63 -0.27 -9.92 5.34
N SER A 64 -1.06 -8.86 5.55
CA SER A 64 -2.11 -8.45 4.62
C SER A 64 -1.57 -7.99 3.27
N MET A 65 -0.43 -7.28 3.25
CA MET A 65 0.19 -6.88 1.98
C MET A 65 0.83 -8.05 1.24
N GLU A 66 1.45 -8.99 1.96
CA GLU A 66 1.94 -10.24 1.39
C GLU A 66 0.80 -11.05 0.74
N GLU A 67 -0.29 -11.26 1.48
CA GLU A 67 -1.47 -12.00 0.98
C GLU A 67 -2.08 -11.32 -0.25
N ALA A 68 -2.26 -9.99 -0.23
CA ALA A 68 -2.79 -9.25 -1.38
C ALA A 68 -1.87 -9.33 -2.60
N ALA A 69 -0.56 -9.21 -2.40
CA ALA A 69 0.44 -9.32 -3.46
C ALA A 69 0.42 -10.71 -4.11
N GLN A 70 0.41 -11.77 -3.29
CA GLN A 70 0.33 -13.15 -3.75
C GLN A 70 -1.00 -13.45 -4.45
N GLU A 71 -2.12 -12.91 -3.96
CA GLU A 71 -3.43 -13.03 -4.59
C GLU A 71 -3.44 -12.43 -6.00
N ALA A 72 -2.87 -11.23 -6.17
CA ALA A 72 -2.76 -10.60 -7.48
C ALA A 72 -1.88 -11.41 -8.44
N ALA A 73 -0.75 -11.94 -7.99
CA ALA A 73 0.12 -12.77 -8.80
C ALA A 73 -0.58 -14.08 -9.21
N LYS A 74 -1.18 -14.78 -8.24
CA LYS A 74 -1.90 -16.04 -8.44
C LYS A 74 -3.09 -15.89 -9.39
N ALA A 75 -3.88 -14.83 -9.24
CA ALA A 75 -5.05 -14.56 -10.08
C ALA A 75 -4.69 -14.39 -11.57
N ASN A 76 -3.44 -14.01 -11.86
CA ASN A 76 -2.93 -13.80 -13.22
C ASN A 76 -1.95 -14.89 -13.68
N GLY A 77 -1.74 -15.95 -12.87
CA GLY A 77 -0.82 -17.04 -13.21
C GLY A 77 0.64 -16.60 -13.38
N VAL A 78 1.07 -15.52 -12.71
CA VAL A 78 2.45 -15.01 -12.77
C VAL A 78 3.22 -15.41 -11.53
N ALA A 79 4.51 -15.73 -11.68
CA ALA A 79 5.37 -15.93 -10.53
C ALA A 79 5.79 -14.58 -9.94
N MET A 80 6.05 -14.53 -8.63
CA MET A 80 6.58 -13.31 -8.00
C MET A 80 7.92 -12.88 -8.63
N SER A 81 8.72 -13.83 -9.12
CA SER A 81 9.96 -13.57 -9.85
C SER A 81 9.77 -12.81 -11.16
N ASP A 82 8.58 -12.86 -11.74
CA ASP A 82 8.26 -12.22 -13.03
C ASP A 82 7.78 -10.77 -12.85
N ILE A 83 7.55 -10.33 -11.60
CA ILE A 83 7.23 -8.93 -11.30
C ILE A 83 8.46 -8.08 -11.58
N ASP A 84 8.33 -7.09 -12.47
CA ASP A 84 9.41 -6.17 -12.82
C ASP A 84 9.58 -5.08 -11.76
N MET A 85 8.47 -4.62 -11.19
CA MET A 85 8.48 -3.60 -10.15
C MET A 85 7.37 -3.81 -9.13
N PHE A 86 7.72 -3.66 -7.86
CA PHE A 86 6.81 -3.64 -6.73
C PHE A 86 6.76 -2.23 -6.11
N ILE A 87 5.57 -1.65 -6.04
CA ILE A 87 5.31 -0.34 -5.45
C ILE A 87 4.31 -0.49 -4.29
N PRO A 88 4.80 -0.75 -3.07
CA PRO A 88 3.95 -0.83 -1.89
C PRO A 88 3.57 0.55 -1.34
N HIS A 89 2.53 0.61 -0.51
CA HIS A 89 2.35 1.72 0.43
C HIS A 89 3.57 1.81 1.37
N GLN A 90 4.10 3.03 1.54
CA GLN A 90 5.35 3.27 2.26
C GLN A 90 5.09 3.88 3.64
N ALA A 91 4.65 3.05 4.59
CA ALA A 91 4.44 3.50 5.97
C ALA A 91 5.75 3.66 6.76
N ASN A 92 6.66 2.69 6.62
CA ASN A 92 8.02 2.73 7.18
C ASN A 92 8.91 1.66 6.54
N MET A 93 10.23 1.84 6.61
CA MET A 93 11.21 0.94 6.00
C MET A 93 11.19 -0.49 6.56
N ARG A 94 10.81 -0.69 7.84
CA ARG A 94 10.75 -2.03 8.45
C ARG A 94 9.68 -2.89 7.80
N ILE A 95 8.52 -2.31 7.51
CA ILE A 95 7.42 -2.99 6.83
C ILE A 95 7.85 -3.34 5.40
N LEU A 96 8.44 -2.39 4.67
CA LEU A 96 8.88 -2.59 3.28
C LEU A 96 9.86 -3.76 3.17
N LYS A 97 10.87 -3.80 4.04
CA LYS A 97 11.86 -4.90 4.09
C LYS A 97 11.19 -6.24 4.41
N ALA A 98 10.28 -6.27 5.39
CA ALA A 98 9.60 -7.50 5.79
C ALA A 98 8.71 -8.05 4.67
N VAL A 99 7.94 -7.20 3.99
CA VAL A 99 7.10 -7.62 2.84
C VAL A 99 7.97 -8.09 1.68
N SER A 100 9.02 -7.34 1.33
CA SER A 100 9.99 -7.72 0.29
C SER A 100 10.55 -9.13 0.51
N GLN A 101 11.01 -9.38 1.75
CA GLN A 101 11.60 -10.66 2.14
C GLN A 101 10.58 -11.81 2.04
N ARG A 102 9.34 -11.60 2.52
CA ARG A 102 8.29 -12.62 2.44
C ARG A 102 7.85 -12.94 1.02
N LEU A 103 7.86 -11.93 0.14
CA LEU A 103 7.55 -12.10 -1.27
C LEU A 103 8.71 -12.67 -2.10
N GLY A 104 9.90 -12.82 -1.51
CA GLY A 104 11.10 -13.24 -2.24
C GLY A 104 11.55 -12.22 -3.28
N LEU A 105 11.15 -10.95 -3.14
CA LEU A 105 11.54 -9.86 -4.02
C LEU A 105 12.79 -9.19 -3.46
N GLY A 106 13.80 -8.99 -4.31
CA GLY A 106 14.96 -8.17 -3.98
C GLY A 106 14.60 -6.69 -3.93
N LEU A 107 15.38 -5.91 -3.16
CA LEU A 107 15.14 -4.49 -2.96
C LEU A 107 15.26 -3.68 -4.27
N GLU A 108 15.97 -4.20 -5.26
CA GLU A 108 16.09 -3.61 -6.59
C GLU A 108 14.76 -3.55 -7.36
N LYS A 109 13.82 -4.45 -7.05
CA LYS A 109 12.47 -4.45 -7.61
C LYS A 109 11.52 -3.53 -6.84
N LEU A 110 11.90 -3.09 -5.64
CA LEU A 110 11.07 -2.20 -4.83
C LEU A 110 11.33 -0.75 -5.20
N ARG A 111 10.26 -0.02 -5.54
CA ARG A 111 10.34 1.43 -5.62
C ARG A 111 10.11 2.04 -4.25
N ILE A 112 11.16 2.64 -3.70
CA ILE A 112 11.17 3.29 -2.39
C ILE A 112 11.63 4.74 -2.55
N ASN A 113 10.90 5.66 -1.94
CA ASN A 113 11.24 7.09 -1.85
C ASN A 113 10.89 7.69 -0.47
N LEU A 114 10.71 6.82 0.52
CA LEU A 114 10.43 7.17 1.91
C LEU A 114 11.50 8.09 2.51
N ASP A 115 12.76 7.95 2.09
CA ASP A 115 13.89 8.79 2.49
C ASP A 115 13.72 10.27 2.05
N LYS A 116 12.95 10.51 0.98
CA LYS A 116 12.71 11.85 0.45
C LYS A 116 11.40 12.47 0.94
N PHE A 117 10.33 11.67 1.02
CA PHE A 117 8.97 12.18 1.25
C PHE A 117 8.32 11.70 2.55
N GLY A 118 8.91 10.73 3.24
CA GLY A 118 8.30 10.11 4.41
C GLY A 118 6.98 9.40 4.10
N ASN A 119 6.17 9.18 5.14
CA ASN A 119 4.87 8.54 5.00
C ASN A 119 3.81 9.56 4.57
N THR A 120 3.46 9.54 3.29
CA THR A 120 2.43 10.38 2.66
C THR A 120 1.06 9.68 2.54
N SER A 121 0.81 8.63 3.34
CA SER A 121 -0.43 7.86 3.34
C SER A 121 -0.82 7.35 1.93
N ALA A 122 -2.03 7.64 1.47
CA ALA A 122 -2.53 7.22 0.15
C ALA A 122 -1.69 7.76 -1.03
N ALA A 123 -0.96 8.87 -0.85
CA ALA A 123 -0.13 9.42 -1.92
C ALA A 123 1.17 8.64 -2.15
N SER A 124 1.57 7.74 -1.23
CA SER A 124 2.86 7.03 -1.33
C SER A 124 3.01 6.20 -2.61
N ILE A 125 1.96 5.50 -3.04
CA ILE A 125 1.97 4.68 -4.25
C ILE A 125 2.02 5.53 -5.52
N PRO A 126 1.08 6.48 -5.77
CA PRO A 126 1.10 7.26 -7.00
C PRO A 126 2.36 8.13 -7.13
N LEU A 127 2.89 8.65 -6.03
CA LEU A 127 4.15 9.42 -6.03
C LEU A 127 5.34 8.53 -6.44
N ALA A 128 5.46 7.33 -5.86
CA ALA A 128 6.51 6.38 -6.24
C ALA A 128 6.36 5.88 -7.69
N LEU A 129 5.13 5.66 -8.14
CA LEU A 129 4.82 5.28 -9.52
C LEU A 129 5.22 6.38 -10.51
N ASP A 130 4.82 7.63 -10.28
CA ASP A 130 5.19 8.77 -11.15
C ASP A 130 6.71 8.91 -11.25
N GLU A 131 7.43 8.85 -10.12
CA GLU A 131 8.90 8.88 -10.14
C GLU A 131 9.51 7.71 -10.92
N ALA A 132 8.97 6.49 -10.78
CA ALA A 132 9.49 5.32 -11.48
C ALA A 132 9.27 5.41 -12.99
N VAL A 133 8.11 5.91 -13.42
CA VAL A 133 7.78 6.12 -14.84
C VAL A 133 8.66 7.22 -15.44
N ARG A 134 8.72 8.40 -14.80
CA ARG A 134 9.56 9.52 -15.26
C ARG A 134 11.04 9.17 -15.25
N GLY A 135 11.47 8.36 -14.29
CA GLY A 135 12.82 7.83 -14.19
C GLY A 135 13.13 6.67 -15.13
N GLN A 136 12.22 6.32 -16.06
CA GLN A 136 12.36 5.22 -17.03
C GLN A 136 12.67 3.85 -16.40
N ARG A 137 12.28 3.67 -15.13
CA ARG A 137 12.42 2.41 -14.41
C ARG A 137 11.27 1.44 -14.69
N ILE A 138 10.13 1.96 -15.13
CA ILE A 138 9.01 1.19 -15.67
C ILE A 138 8.95 1.45 -17.17
N GLN A 139 8.93 0.37 -17.94
CA GLN A 139 8.84 0.36 -19.39
C GLN A 139 7.56 -0.35 -19.84
N LYS A 140 7.18 -0.13 -21.10
CA LYS A 140 6.04 -0.81 -21.70
C LYS A 140 6.24 -2.33 -21.65
N GLY A 141 5.20 -3.04 -21.26
CA GLY A 141 5.16 -4.49 -21.05
C GLY A 141 5.45 -4.91 -19.62
N ASN A 142 6.02 -4.03 -18.77
CA ASN A 142 6.41 -4.41 -17.42
C ASN A 142 5.22 -4.80 -16.55
N LEU A 143 5.42 -5.80 -15.70
CA LEU A 143 4.50 -6.17 -14.64
C LEU A 143 4.80 -5.36 -13.39
N VAL A 144 3.89 -4.43 -13.10
CA VAL A 144 3.95 -3.54 -11.94
C VAL A 144 2.93 -4.02 -10.91
N LEU A 145 3.43 -4.48 -9.76
CA LEU A 145 2.61 -4.87 -8.63
C LEU A 145 2.47 -3.69 -7.65
N LEU A 146 1.24 -3.38 -7.30
CA LEU A 146 0.89 -2.41 -6.27
C LEU A 146 0.29 -3.15 -5.07
N ALA A 147 0.68 -2.79 -3.85
CA ALA A 147 0.02 -3.31 -2.64
C ALA A 147 -0.09 -2.22 -1.57
N ALA A 148 -1.22 -2.17 -0.88
CA ALA A 148 -1.50 -1.17 0.14
C ALA A 148 -2.07 -1.80 1.40
N PHE A 149 -1.84 -1.11 2.53
CA PHE A 149 -2.46 -1.37 3.82
C PHE A 149 -2.77 -0.02 4.49
N GLY A 150 -3.93 0.09 5.13
CA GLY A 150 -4.37 1.33 5.77
C GLY A 150 -5.33 1.12 6.93
N ALA A 151 -5.59 2.21 7.67
CA ALA A 151 -6.58 2.25 8.74
C ALA A 151 -7.97 1.79 8.24
N GLY A 152 -8.76 1.20 9.14
CA GLY A 152 -10.03 0.55 8.77
C GLY A 152 -10.28 -0.78 9.50
N LEU A 153 -9.44 -1.81 9.39
CA LEU A 153 -8.27 -1.94 8.51
C LEU A 153 -8.68 -2.29 7.08
N THR A 154 -7.90 -1.82 6.11
CA THR A 154 -8.07 -2.12 4.68
C THR A 154 -6.76 -2.55 4.08
N TRP A 155 -6.81 -3.43 3.09
CA TRP A 155 -5.65 -3.81 2.29
C TRP A 155 -6.09 -4.14 0.87
N ALA A 156 -5.15 -3.95 -0.05
CA ALA A 156 -5.45 -4.05 -1.46
C ALA A 156 -4.20 -4.39 -2.27
N SER A 157 -4.42 -4.93 -3.46
CA SER A 157 -3.40 -5.05 -4.48
C SER A 157 -3.95 -4.77 -5.87
N ALA A 158 -3.06 -4.39 -6.77
CA ALA A 158 -3.34 -4.32 -8.20
C ALA A 158 -2.13 -4.84 -8.97
N LEU A 159 -2.36 -5.66 -9.98
CA LEU A 159 -1.33 -6.03 -10.95
C LEU A 159 -1.62 -5.27 -12.25
N VAL A 160 -0.63 -4.53 -12.72
CA VAL A 160 -0.73 -3.70 -13.91
C VAL A 160 0.32 -4.16 -14.90
N ARG A 161 -0.08 -4.35 -16.15
CA ARG A 161 0.85 -4.42 -17.27
C ARG A 161 0.99 -3.01 -17.84
N TRP A 162 2.13 -2.37 -17.65
CA TRP A 162 2.36 -0.99 -18.08
C TRP A 162 2.40 -0.88 -19.60
#